data_AF-A0A537GMH1-F1
#
_entry.id   AF-A0A537GMH1-F1
#
_cell.length_a   1.000
_cell.length_b   1.000
_cell.length_c   1.000
_cell.angle_alpha   90.00
_cell.angle_beta   90.00
_cell.angle_gamma   90.00
#
_symmetry.space_group_name_H-M   'P 1'
#
loop_
_entity.id
_entity.type
_entity.pdbx_description
1 polymer ?
#
loop_
_entity_poly.entity_id
_entity_poly.type
_entity_poly.pdbx_seq_one_letter_code
_entity_poly.pdbx_strand_id
1 'polypeptide(L)'
;MSHAAAIVFYELHVAASASSMDGLASEPLKKTILGFLSDSALRSGIEEHDRALLTRAFRNVLGRSAIRQREGSLLVEVLRRISEALTRTKDSGDLSAVTETETGTRGWAEVTSGLPQRHDS
;
A
#
# COMPACT_ATOMS: atom_id res chain seq x y z
N MET A 1 42.94 -20.03 -29.93
CA MET A 1 41.47 -20.00 -30.16
C MET A 1 40.69 -19.42 -28.98
N SER A 2 40.99 -19.77 -27.72
CA SER A 2 40.22 -19.32 -26.54
C SER A 2 40.23 -17.80 -26.28
N HIS A 3 41.35 -17.11 -26.54
CA HIS A 3 41.48 -15.68 -26.22
C HIS A 3 40.59 -14.77 -27.10
N ALA A 4 40.50 -15.06 -28.39
CA ALA A 4 39.61 -14.32 -29.30
C ALA A 4 38.13 -14.53 -28.95
N ALA A 5 37.74 -15.74 -28.54
CA ALA A 5 36.38 -16.01 -28.08
C ALA A 5 36.07 -15.24 -26.78
N ALA A 6 37.01 -15.15 -25.84
CA ALA A 6 36.83 -14.39 -24.61
C ALA A 6 36.62 -12.89 -24.87
N ILE A 7 37.35 -12.31 -25.81
CA ILE A 7 37.16 -10.91 -26.24
C ILE A 7 35.77 -10.72 -26.85
N VAL A 8 35.36 -11.59 -27.77
CA VAL A 8 34.03 -11.53 -28.40
C VAL A 8 32.91 -11.66 -27.37
N PHE A 9 33.03 -12.59 -26.41
CA PHE A 9 32.04 -12.75 -25.34
C PHE A 9 32.02 -11.55 -24.39
N TYR A 10 33.17 -10.96 -24.07
CA TYR A 10 33.25 -9.75 -23.26
C TYR A 10 32.54 -8.58 -23.95
N GLU A 11 32.82 -8.34 -25.23
CA GLU A 11 32.19 -7.28 -26.01
C GLU A 11 30.67 -7.49 -26.16
N LEU A 12 30.23 -8.73 -26.40
CA LEU A 12 28.79 -9.06 -26.45
C LEU A 12 28.11 -8.86 -25.09
N HIS A 13 28.76 -9.24 -24.00
CA HIS A 13 28.23 -9.04 -22.65
C HIS A 13 28.15 -7.56 -22.29
N VAL A 14 29.19 -6.78 -22.61
CA VAL A 14 29.20 -5.32 -22.44
C VAL A 14 28.09 -4.68 -23.27
N ALA A 15 27.95 -5.04 -24.54
CA ALA A 15 26.89 -4.52 -25.41
C ALA A 15 25.48 -4.91 -24.93
N ALA A 16 25.29 -6.15 -24.47
CA ALA A 16 24.01 -6.63 -23.93
C ALA A 16 23.65 -5.95 -22.60
N SER A 17 24.65 -5.68 -21.74
CA SER A 17 24.46 -4.94 -20.49
C SER A 17 24.18 -3.45 -20.70
N ALA A 18 24.84 -2.83 -21.69
CA ALA A 18 24.59 -1.45 -22.08
C ALA A 18 23.20 -1.27 -22.73
N SER A 19 22.74 -2.26 -23.51
CA SER A 19 21.44 -2.23 -24.18
C SER A 19 20.24 -2.46 -23.25
N SER A 20 20.41 -3.11 -22.09
CA SER A 20 19.29 -3.55 -21.25
C SER A 20 19.04 -2.69 -20.01
N MET A 21 19.95 -1.79 -19.61
CA MET A 21 19.88 -1.16 -18.27
C MET A 21 20.03 0.37 -18.18
N ASP A 22 20.33 1.10 -19.27
CA ASP A 22 20.85 2.48 -19.11
C ASP A 22 19.90 3.62 -19.49
N GLY A 23 18.62 3.32 -19.77
CA GLY A 23 17.61 4.34 -20.05
C GLY A 23 17.10 5.05 -18.79
N LEU A 24 16.83 6.35 -18.90
CA LEU A 24 15.98 7.04 -17.92
C LEU A 24 14.57 6.44 -17.95
N ALA A 25 13.92 6.44 -16.79
CA ALA A 25 12.54 6.02 -16.62
C ALA A 25 11.62 6.80 -17.57
N SER A 26 10.78 6.08 -18.29
CA SER A 26 9.86 6.67 -19.25
C SER A 26 8.76 7.46 -18.52
N GLU A 27 8.20 8.47 -19.18
CA GLU A 27 7.08 9.23 -18.63
C GLU A 27 5.88 8.35 -18.23
N PRO A 28 5.48 7.33 -19.01
CA PRO A 28 4.48 6.37 -18.57
C PRO A 28 4.83 5.68 -17.24
N LEU A 29 6.09 5.26 -17.07
CA LEU A 29 6.53 4.61 -15.82
C LEU A 29 6.44 5.58 -14.63
N LYS A 30 6.85 6.83 -14.79
CA LYS A 30 6.71 7.86 -13.75
C LYS A 30 5.24 8.12 -13.38
N LYS A 31 4.33 8.11 -14.37
CA LYS A 31 2.88 8.19 -14.13
C LYS A 31 2.36 6.99 -13.35
N THR A 32 2.84 5.78 -13.66
CA THR A 32 2.49 4.56 -12.91
C THR A 32 2.92 4.65 -11.45
N ILE A 33 4.15 5.10 -11.17
CA ILE A 33 4.64 5.35 -9.80
C ILE A 33 3.70 6.32 -9.07
N LEU A 34 3.35 7.44 -9.70
CA LEU A 34 2.47 8.44 -9.10
C LEU A 34 1.06 7.90 -8.84
N GLY A 35 0.55 7.05 -9.73
CA GLY A 35 -0.74 6.37 -9.56
C GLY A 35 -0.77 5.47 -8.33
N PHE A 36 0.23 4.60 -8.17
CA PHE A 36 0.33 3.72 -6.99
C PHE A 36 0.53 4.50 -5.69
N LEU A 37 1.29 5.60 -5.72
CA LEU A 37 1.42 6.47 -4.54
C LEU A 37 0.08 7.09 -4.16
N SER A 38 -0.66 7.63 -5.13
CA SER A 38 -1.96 8.27 -4.89
C SER A 38 -2.98 7.28 -4.34
N ASP A 39 -3.02 6.06 -4.89
CA ASP A 39 -3.90 4.99 -4.42
C ASP A 39 -3.52 4.54 -3.00
N SER A 40 -2.22 4.39 -2.72
CA SER A 40 -1.72 4.07 -1.38
C SER A 40 -2.10 5.15 -0.36
N ALA A 41 -1.94 6.43 -0.71
CA ALA A 41 -2.29 7.56 0.15
C ALA A 41 -3.80 7.64 0.44
N LEU A 42 -4.63 7.31 -0.54
CA LEU A 42 -6.08 7.21 -0.36
C LEU A 42 -6.42 6.08 0.62
N ARG A 43 -5.80 4.90 0.46
CA ARG A 43 -6.05 3.74 1.32
C ARG A 43 -5.52 3.91 2.74
N SER A 44 -4.48 4.72 2.95
CA SER A 44 -3.94 5.02 4.27
C SER A 44 -4.75 6.07 5.04
N GLY A 45 -5.87 6.56 4.50
CA GLY A 45 -6.73 7.52 5.18
C GLY A 45 -6.20 8.96 5.20
N ILE A 46 -5.26 9.31 4.32
CA ILE A 46 -4.78 10.70 4.20
C ILE A 46 -5.91 11.55 3.62
N GLU A 47 -6.13 12.73 4.21
CA GLU A 47 -7.15 13.68 3.75
C GLU A 47 -6.89 14.16 2.31
N GLU A 48 -7.95 14.57 1.60
CA GLU A 48 -7.83 14.99 0.19
C GLU A 48 -6.84 16.14 0.01
N HIS A 49 -6.85 17.13 0.90
CA HIS A 49 -5.94 18.28 0.82
C HIS A 49 -4.47 17.83 0.89
N ASP A 50 -4.14 17.00 1.88
CA ASP A 50 -2.79 16.49 2.09
C ASP A 50 -2.36 15.53 0.99
N ARG A 51 -3.28 14.71 0.47
CA ARG A 51 -3.04 13.85 -0.69
C ARG A 51 -2.71 14.66 -1.93
N ALA A 52 -3.40 15.79 -2.17
CA ALA A 52 -3.10 16.67 -3.29
C ALA A 52 -1.71 17.31 -3.16
N LEU A 53 -1.33 17.75 -1.94
CA LEU A 53 0.00 18.26 -1.64
C LEU A 53 1.08 17.20 -1.85
N LEU A 54 0.88 15.99 -1.32
CA LEU A 54 1.76 14.84 -1.49
C LEU A 54 1.98 14.51 -2.97
N THR A 55 0.88 14.39 -3.73
CA THR A 55 0.92 14.05 -5.16
C THR A 55 1.67 15.12 -5.96
N ARG A 56 1.46 16.41 -5.64
CA ARG A 56 2.19 17.51 -6.27
C ARG A 56 3.68 17.48 -5.93
N ALA A 57 4.02 17.34 -4.65
CA ALA A 57 5.40 17.29 -4.18
C ALA A 57 6.16 16.12 -4.81
N PHE A 58 5.56 14.93 -4.81
CA PHE A 58 6.18 13.73 -5.35
C PHE A 58 6.35 13.80 -6.87
N ARG A 59 5.38 14.37 -7.59
CA ARG A 59 5.52 14.65 -9.03
C ARG A 59 6.68 15.59 -9.33
N ASN A 60 6.86 16.63 -8.52
CA ASN A 60 8.00 17.55 -8.68
C ASN A 60 9.34 16.84 -8.47
N VAL A 61 9.42 15.95 -7.47
CA VAL A 61 10.60 15.11 -7.24
C VAL A 61 10.84 14.18 -8.43
N LEU A 62 9.85 13.37 -8.83
CA LEU A 62 9.96 12.45 -9.98
C LEU A 62 10.32 13.16 -11.29
N GLY A 63 9.80 14.37 -11.51
CA GLY A 63 10.06 15.17 -12.70
C GLY A 63 11.48 15.71 -12.77
N ARG A 64 12.12 15.94 -11.62
CA ARG A 64 13.49 16.50 -11.52
C ARG A 64 14.55 15.43 -11.28
N SER A 65 14.16 14.26 -10.79
CA SER A 65 15.07 13.15 -10.55
C SER A 65 15.44 12.43 -11.85
N ALA A 66 16.73 12.20 -12.04
CA ALA A 66 17.26 11.35 -13.11
C ALA A 66 17.11 9.87 -12.73
N ILE A 67 15.86 9.39 -12.70
CA ILE A 67 15.52 8.01 -12.33
C ILE A 67 15.79 7.11 -13.53
N ARG A 68 16.51 6.02 -13.32
CA ARG A 68 16.75 4.96 -14.32
C ARG A 68 15.54 4.04 -14.43
N GLN A 69 15.37 3.37 -15.57
CA GLN A 69 14.27 2.43 -15.78
C GLN A 69 14.17 1.39 -14.66
N ARG A 70 15.31 0.79 -14.28
CA ARG A 70 15.38 -0.21 -13.20
C ARG A 70 14.90 0.35 -11.86
N GLU A 71 15.32 1.56 -11.51
CA GLU A 71 14.92 2.24 -10.28
C GLU A 71 13.42 2.53 -10.28
N GLY A 72 12.89 2.99 -11.42
CA GLY A 72 11.46 3.23 -11.60
C GLY A 72 10.63 1.94 -11.46
N SER A 73 11.06 0.84 -12.06
CA SER A 73 10.38 -0.46 -11.91
C SER A 73 10.39 -0.97 -10.47
N LEU A 74 11.50 -0.77 -9.75
CA LEU A 74 11.57 -1.11 -8.32
C LEU A 74 10.60 -0.25 -7.49
N LEU A 75 10.49 1.05 -7.77
CA LEU A 75 9.53 1.93 -7.11
C LEU A 75 8.09 1.49 -7.35
N VAL A 76 7.74 1.12 -8.58
CA VAL A 76 6.41 0.57 -8.90
C VAL A 76 6.12 -0.67 -8.07
N GLU A 77 7.06 -1.62 -8.03
CA GLU A 77 6.86 -2.87 -7.30
C GLU A 77 6.70 -2.66 -5.79
N VAL A 78 7.50 -1.77 -5.19
CA VAL A 78 7.39 -1.45 -3.76
C VAL A 78 6.05 -0.78 -3.46
N LEU A 79 5.65 0.23 -4.25
CA LEU A 79 4.39 0.94 -4.02
C LEU A 79 3.17 0.03 -4.24
N ARG A 80 3.23 -0.88 -5.22
CA ARG A 80 2.19 -1.91 -5.42
C ARG A 80 2.03 -2.77 -4.16
N ARG A 81 3.14 -3.26 -3.59
CA ARG A 81 3.11 -4.06 -2.35
C ARG A 81 2.55 -3.29 -1.16
N ILE A 82 2.86 -2.00 -1.06
CA ILE A 82 2.30 -1.13 -0.02
C ILE A 82 0.77 -1.01 -0.18
N SER A 83 0.28 -0.72 -1.39
CA SER A 83 -1.17 -0.66 -1.66
C SER A 83 -1.87 -2.00 -1.34
N GLU A 84 -1.26 -3.12 -1.69
CA GLU A 84 -1.79 -4.45 -1.39
C GLU A 84 -1.84 -4.74 0.12
N ALA A 85 -0.80 -4.37 0.86
CA ALA A 85 -0.76 -4.53 2.32
C ALA A 85 -1.82 -3.67 3.02
N LEU A 86 -2.03 -2.42 2.55
CA LEU A 86 -3.08 -1.53 3.06
C LEU A 86 -4.48 -2.11 2.79
N THR A 87 -4.67 -2.72 1.62
CA THR A 87 -5.94 -3.37 1.26
C THR A 87 -6.25 -4.55 2.19
N ARG A 88 -5.28 -5.45 2.41
CA ARG A 88 -5.46 -6.60 3.33
C ARG A 88 -5.75 -6.18 4.77
N THR A 89 -5.13 -5.10 5.22
CA THR A 89 -5.33 -4.58 6.58
C THR A 89 -6.76 -4.08 6.76
N LYS A 90 -7.32 -3.42 5.75
CA LYS A 90 -8.71 -2.97 5.75
C LYS A 90 -9.68 -4.15 5.82
N ASP A 91 -9.50 -5.15 4.97
CA ASP A 91 -10.38 -6.34 4.94
C ASP A 91 -10.31 -7.13 6.27
N SER A 92 -9.16 -7.15 6.93
CA SER A 92 -8.98 -7.81 8.24
C SER A 92 -9.61 -7.00 9.39
N GLY A 93 -9.58 -5.67 9.32
CA GLY A 93 -10.23 -4.78 10.28
C GLY A 93 -11.76 -4.88 10.23
N ASP A 94 -12.33 -5.00 9.03
CA ASP A 94 -13.77 -5.16 8.84
C ASP A 94 -14.28 -6.50 9.38
N LEU A 95 -13.49 -7.57 9.32
CA LEU A 95 -13.83 -8.86 9.93
C LEU A 95 -13.77 -8.86 11.47
N SER A 96 -12.90 -8.04 12.06
CA SER A 96 -12.78 -7.93 13.53
C SER A 96 -13.97 -7.18 14.15
N ALA A 97 -14.48 -6.13 13.48
CA ALA A 97 -15.59 -5.31 13.98
C ALA A 97 -16.95 -6.03 14.01
N VAL A 98 -17.12 -7.09 13.20
CA VAL A 98 -18.39 -7.84 13.10
C VAL A 98 -18.56 -8.88 14.22
N THR A 99 -17.52 -9.18 14.99
CA THR A 99 -17.59 -10.23 16.04
C THR A 99 -18.00 -9.75 17.44
N GLU A 100 -18.22 -8.45 17.66
CA GLU A 100 -18.52 -7.91 19.01
C GLU A 100 -20.01 -7.69 19.34
N THR A 101 -20.97 -8.05 18.46
CA THR A 101 -22.41 -7.76 18.71
C THR A 101 -23.36 -8.94 18.88
N GLU A 102 -22.87 -10.15 19.22
CA GLU A 102 -23.78 -11.27 19.53
C GLU A 102 -23.31 -12.09 20.73
N THR A 103 -23.43 -11.55 21.95
CA THR A 103 -23.76 -12.36 23.14
C THR A 103 -24.21 -11.44 24.27
N GLY A 104 -25.53 -11.21 24.42
CA GLY A 104 -26.00 -10.38 25.52
C GLY A 104 -27.51 -10.23 25.71
N THR A 105 -28.35 -11.14 25.18
CA THR A 105 -29.79 -11.14 25.49
C THR A 105 -30.34 -12.56 25.61
N ARG A 106 -30.32 -13.14 26.81
CA ARG A 106 -31.32 -14.16 27.22
C ARG A 106 -31.32 -14.45 28.72
N GLY A 107 -32.49 -14.24 29.33
CA GLY A 107 -32.89 -14.65 30.69
C GLY A 107 -32.52 -13.60 31.73
N TRP A 108 -33.42 -13.00 32.52
CA TRP A 108 -34.65 -13.54 33.09
C TRP A 108 -35.66 -12.41 33.30
N ALA A 109 -36.87 -12.59 32.79
CA ALA A 109 -38.05 -11.94 33.33
C ALA A 109 -38.73 -12.96 34.23
N GLU A 110 -38.70 -12.75 35.54
CA GLU A 110 -39.68 -13.34 36.43
C GLU A 110 -40.18 -12.27 37.39
N VAL A 111 -41.38 -11.80 37.06
CA VAL A 111 -42.25 -10.98 37.89
C VAL A 111 -42.75 -11.87 39.03
N THR A 112 -42.42 -11.55 40.27
CA THR A 112 -43.36 -11.78 41.38
C THR A 112 -43.42 -10.57 42.28
N SER A 113 -44.65 -10.17 42.53
CA SER A 113 -45.10 -8.98 43.25
C SER A 113 -45.05 -9.23 44.75
N GLY A 114 -44.48 -8.30 45.53
CA GLY A 114 -44.54 -8.31 47.00
C GLY A 114 -44.72 -6.89 47.54
N LEU A 115 -45.92 -6.63 48.07
CA LEU A 115 -46.38 -5.37 48.70
C LEU A 115 -45.67 -5.10 50.06
N PRO A 116 -45.80 -3.87 50.62
CA PRO A 116 -44.88 -3.31 51.61
C PRO A 116 -45.26 -3.68 53.05
N GLN A 117 -44.27 -3.86 53.91
CA GLN A 117 -44.49 -4.00 55.35
C GLN A 117 -43.96 -2.76 56.08
N ARG A 118 -44.90 -1.93 56.53
CA ARG A 118 -44.68 -0.99 57.64
C ARG A 118 -44.44 -1.80 58.91
N HIS A 119 -43.50 -1.36 59.74
CA HIS A 119 -43.60 -1.53 61.19
C HIS A 119 -42.96 -0.35 61.90
N ASP A 120 -43.72 0.24 62.81
CA ASP A 120 -43.32 1.26 63.76
C ASP A 120 -42.31 0.70 64.77
N SER A 121 -41.37 1.53 65.20
CA SER A 121 -40.95 1.76 66.60
C SER A 121 -39.99 2.95 66.66
#